data_AF-A0A2C9CD49-F1
#
_entry.id   AF-A0A2C9CD49-F1
#
_cell.length_a   1.000
_cell.length_b   1.000
_cell.length_c   1.000
_cell.angle_alpha   90.00
_cell.angle_beta   90.00
_cell.angle_gamma   90.00
#
_symmetry.space_group_name_H-M   'P 1'
#
loop_
_entity.id
_entity.type
_entity.pdbx_description
1 polymer ?
#
loop_
_entity_poly.entity_id
_entity_poly.type
_entity_poly.pdbx_seq_one_letter_code
_entity_poly.pdbx_strand_id
1 'polypeptide(L)'
;MGSVPLINCVVKKEQYVCLVCGYNIVGYYPDNCPFCGAPKEKFITSAECSAKFKVMGTPVNEKVTRLNSFPALGLEHAAYRIETGDKSFWIDCPSCFDNRLEPVDAIIFTHHHFLGASNQYREFFKSQVRIHDLDSAHRICAGFTFDVKFKENFFEKGIEALHSGGHTPISANLFY
;
A
#
# COMPACT_ATOMS: atom_id res chain seq x y z
N MET A 1 15.02 -10.60 -42.13
CA MET A 1 13.84 -11.02 -41.35
C MET A 1 14.24 -10.99 -39.89
N GLY A 2 14.10 -9.84 -39.23
CA GLY A 2 14.48 -9.66 -37.82
C GLY A 2 13.26 -9.84 -36.93
N SER A 3 13.28 -10.84 -36.07
CA SER A 3 12.31 -11.06 -35.00
C SER A 3 12.43 -9.95 -33.96
N VAL A 4 11.37 -9.17 -33.78
CA VAL A 4 11.24 -8.21 -32.69
C VAL A 4 11.06 -8.99 -31.38
N PRO A 5 11.83 -8.73 -30.30
CA PRO A 5 11.62 -9.40 -29.03
C PRO A 5 10.28 -8.94 -28.44
N LEU A 6 9.47 -9.90 -28.02
CA LEU A 6 8.28 -9.67 -27.21
C LEU A 6 8.70 -8.96 -25.91
N ILE A 7 8.44 -7.66 -25.85
CA ILE A 7 8.46 -6.90 -24.60
C ILE A 7 7.49 -7.60 -23.66
N ASN A 8 8.00 -8.08 -22.53
CA ASN A 8 7.19 -8.59 -21.42
C ASN A 8 6.15 -7.52 -21.04
N CYS A 9 4.97 -7.61 -21.64
CA CYS A 9 3.85 -6.75 -21.34
C CYS A 9 3.26 -7.28 -20.02
N VAL A 10 3.81 -6.81 -18.91
CA VAL A 10 3.13 -6.93 -17.62
C VAL A 10 1.82 -6.18 -17.80
N VAL A 11 0.73 -6.93 -17.90
CA VAL A 11 -0.62 -6.36 -18.04
C VAL A 11 -0.85 -5.48 -16.83
N LYS A 12 -0.82 -4.16 -17.02
CA LYS A 12 -1.10 -3.19 -15.97
C LYS A 12 -2.53 -3.46 -15.51
N LYS A 13 -2.70 -4.01 -14.30
CA LYS A 13 -4.03 -4.27 -13.76
C LYS A 13 -4.75 -2.94 -13.56
N GLU A 14 -5.96 -2.83 -14.04
CA GLU A 14 -6.81 -1.68 -13.75
C GLU A 14 -7.01 -1.56 -12.24
N GLN A 15 -6.84 -0.34 -11.72
CA GLN A 15 -6.92 -0.05 -10.30
C GLN A 15 -7.87 1.11 -10.05
N TYR A 16 -8.77 0.90 -9.10
CA TYR A 16 -9.79 1.86 -8.69
C TYR A 16 -9.68 2.13 -7.20
N VAL A 17 -10.20 3.27 -6.77
CA VAL A 17 -10.18 3.69 -5.37
C VAL A 17 -11.59 4.03 -4.93
N CYS A 18 -12.01 3.45 -3.80
CA CYS A 18 -13.30 3.76 -3.20
C CYS A 18 -13.24 5.13 -2.51
N LEU A 19 -14.05 6.10 -2.96
CA LEU A 19 -14.10 7.43 -2.36
C LEU A 19 -14.63 7.46 -0.91
N VAL A 20 -15.30 6.40 -0.46
CA VAL A 20 -15.86 6.32 0.89
C VAL A 20 -14.82 5.90 1.92
N CYS A 21 -13.94 4.96 1.59
CA CYS A 21 -12.97 4.40 2.56
C CYS A 21 -11.51 4.45 2.12
N GLY A 22 -11.20 4.79 0.86
CA GLY A 22 -9.85 4.75 0.32
C GLY A 22 -9.37 3.35 -0.13
N TYR A 23 -10.19 2.31 0.04
CA TYR A 23 -9.80 0.95 -0.37
C TYR A 23 -9.49 0.89 -1.87
N ASN A 24 -8.35 0.28 -2.20
CA ASN A 24 -7.86 0.12 -3.56
C ASN A 24 -8.32 -1.24 -4.13
N ILE A 25 -9.06 -1.19 -5.22
CA ILE A 25 -9.61 -2.35 -5.93
C ILE A 25 -8.70 -2.61 -7.12
N VAL A 26 -8.08 -3.79 -7.17
CA VAL A 26 -7.04 -4.09 -8.17
C VAL A 26 -7.40 -5.31 -9.00
N GLY A 27 -7.50 -5.14 -10.32
CA GLY A 27 -7.68 -6.22 -11.29
C GLY A 27 -9.11 -6.76 -11.39
N TYR A 28 -10.09 -6.09 -10.80
CA TYR A 28 -11.52 -6.38 -10.95
C TYR A 28 -12.37 -5.14 -10.64
N TYR A 29 -13.68 -5.21 -10.91
CA TYR A 29 -14.62 -4.10 -10.69
C TYR A 29 -15.94 -4.60 -10.08
N PRO A 30 -16.06 -4.67 -8.74
CA PRO A 30 -17.23 -5.21 -8.06
C PRO A 30 -18.39 -4.21 -8.02
N ASP A 31 -19.62 -4.68 -7.79
CA ASP A 31 -20.78 -3.79 -7.58
C ASP A 31 -20.72 -3.02 -6.25
N ASN A 32 -20.10 -3.62 -5.23
CA ASN A 32 -19.91 -3.02 -3.91
C ASN A 32 -18.46 -3.14 -3.45
N CYS A 33 -18.00 -2.18 -2.66
CA CYS A 33 -16.65 -2.15 -2.12
C CYS A 33 -16.47 -3.37 -1.22
N PRO A 34 -15.43 -4.20 -1.43
CA PRO A 34 -15.22 -5.41 -0.62
C PRO A 34 -14.90 -5.09 0.85
N PHE A 35 -14.53 -3.84 1.14
CA PHE A 35 -14.18 -3.40 2.48
C PHE A 35 -15.37 -2.73 3.19
N CYS A 36 -15.90 -1.63 2.65
CA CYS A 36 -16.96 -0.86 3.33
C CYS A 36 -18.38 -1.05 2.76
N GLY A 37 -18.55 -1.82 1.68
CA GLY A 37 -19.85 -2.05 1.04
C GLY A 37 -20.41 -0.88 0.21
N ALA A 38 -19.69 0.24 0.07
CA ALA A 38 -20.11 1.34 -0.79
C ALA A 38 -20.30 0.90 -2.26
N PRO A 39 -21.31 1.42 -2.97
CA PRO A 39 -21.62 0.95 -4.31
C PRO A 39 -20.61 1.50 -5.34
N LYS A 40 -20.51 0.85 -6.51
CA LYS A 40 -19.50 1.13 -7.54
C LYS A 40 -19.49 2.55 -8.09
N GLU A 41 -20.57 3.30 -7.97
CA GLU A 41 -20.65 4.72 -8.35
C GLU A 41 -19.80 5.61 -7.45
N LYS A 42 -19.32 5.07 -6.31
CA LYS A 42 -18.36 5.73 -5.41
C LYS A 42 -16.91 5.38 -5.75
N PHE A 43 -16.65 4.64 -6.83
CA PHE A 43 -15.29 4.31 -7.25
C PHE A 43 -14.81 5.33 -8.28
N ILE A 44 -13.54 5.66 -8.22
CA ILE A 44 -12.83 6.41 -9.25
C ILE A 44 -11.62 5.61 -9.69
N THR A 45 -11.12 5.86 -10.90
CA THR A 45 -9.85 5.28 -11.33
C THR A 45 -8.71 5.80 -10.46
N SER A 46 -7.65 5.01 -10.33
CA SER A 46 -6.45 5.46 -9.62
C SER A 46 -5.86 6.74 -10.26
N ALA A 47 -5.93 6.89 -11.59
CA ALA A 47 -5.48 8.10 -12.27
C ALA A 47 -6.30 9.34 -11.86
N GLU A 48 -7.63 9.23 -11.78
CA GLU A 48 -8.48 10.30 -11.27
C GLU A 48 -8.19 10.60 -9.79
N CYS A 49 -7.88 9.57 -9.00
CA CYS A 49 -7.47 9.74 -7.60
C CYS A 49 -6.19 10.57 -7.52
N SER A 50 -5.14 10.20 -8.26
CA SER A 50 -3.87 10.95 -8.31
C SER A 50 -4.02 12.39 -8.83
N ALA A 51 -5.04 12.66 -9.66
CA ALA A 51 -5.32 14.00 -10.15
C ALA A 51 -6.01 14.89 -9.10
N LYS A 52 -6.86 14.29 -8.24
CA LYS A 52 -7.68 15.00 -7.24
C LYS A 52 -7.02 15.10 -5.87
N PHE A 53 -6.23 14.10 -5.51
CA PHE A 53 -5.63 13.94 -4.19
C PHE A 53 -4.11 14.00 -4.30
N LYS A 54 -3.48 14.46 -3.22
CA LYS A 54 -2.02 14.43 -3.02
C LYS A 54 -1.73 13.72 -1.72
N VAL A 55 -0.53 13.17 -1.55
CA VAL A 55 -0.11 12.68 -0.24
C VAL A 55 0.64 13.80 0.49
N MET A 56 0.19 14.11 1.70
CA MET A 56 0.80 15.12 2.57
C MET A 56 1.51 14.43 3.73
N GLY A 57 2.72 14.91 4.01
CA GLY A 57 3.50 14.51 5.19
C GLY A 57 3.20 15.40 6.39
N THR A 58 2.96 14.80 7.55
CA THR A 58 2.96 15.47 8.86
C THR A 58 4.09 14.89 9.70
N PRO A 59 5.12 15.69 10.07
CA PRO A 59 6.20 15.20 10.93
C PRO A 59 5.65 14.68 12.26
N VAL A 60 6.08 13.49 12.68
CA VAL A 60 5.82 12.91 14.00
C VAL A 60 7.02 13.14 14.91
N ASN A 61 8.23 12.91 14.39
CA ASN A 61 9.50 13.24 15.01
C ASN A 61 10.57 13.46 13.91
N GLU A 62 11.85 13.54 14.27
CA GLU A 62 12.97 13.77 13.34
C GLU A 62 13.10 12.73 12.22
N LYS A 63 12.64 11.50 12.45
CA LYS A 63 12.81 10.36 11.52
C LYS A 63 11.51 9.78 11.00
N VAL A 64 10.37 10.18 11.56
CA VAL A 64 9.06 9.61 11.28
C VAL A 64 8.12 10.69 10.77
N THR A 65 7.54 10.45 9.59
CA THR A 65 6.53 11.32 8.98
C THR A 65 5.27 10.52 8.71
N ARG A 66 4.13 10.98 9.22
CA ARG A 66 2.81 10.41 8.88
C ARG A 66 2.40 10.88 7.48
N LEU A 67 1.94 9.96 6.65
CA LEU A 67 1.48 10.19 5.29
C LEU A 67 -0.04 9.95 5.22
N ASN A 68 -0.76 10.94 4.69
CA ASN A 68 -2.20 10.86 4.43
C ASN A 68 -2.53 11.53 3.10
N SER A 69 -3.60 11.11 2.44
CA SER A 69 -4.14 11.82 1.28
C SER A 69 -4.76 13.16 1.72
N PHE A 70 -4.61 14.16 0.86
CA PHE A 70 -5.20 15.48 0.99
C PHE A 70 -5.85 15.92 -0.33
N PRO A 71 -7.13 16.36 -0.31
CA PRO A 71 -8.06 16.32 0.82
C PRO A 71 -8.23 14.89 1.40
N ALA A 72 -8.75 14.76 2.62
CA ALA A 72 -8.89 13.43 3.25
C ALA A 72 -9.69 12.48 2.34
N LEU A 73 -9.15 11.29 2.09
CA LEU A 73 -9.76 10.30 1.20
C LEU A 73 -10.57 9.29 2.00
N GLY A 74 -11.83 9.64 2.25
CA GLY A 74 -12.75 8.78 2.98
C GLY A 74 -12.24 8.44 4.39
N LEU A 75 -12.38 7.18 4.77
CA LEU A 75 -11.88 6.60 6.03
C LEU A 75 -10.47 6.00 5.91
N GLU A 76 -9.63 6.49 4.98
CA GLU A 76 -8.30 5.91 4.79
C GLU A 76 -7.48 5.89 6.09
N HIS A 77 -6.62 4.87 6.22
CA HIS A 77 -5.67 4.79 7.31
C HIS A 77 -4.41 5.61 7.00
N ALA A 78 -3.68 5.98 8.04
CA ALA A 78 -2.38 6.62 7.89
C ALA A 78 -1.33 5.60 7.48
N ALA A 79 -0.42 6.02 6.59
CA ALA A 79 0.86 5.37 6.41
C ALA A 79 1.96 6.17 7.13
N TYR A 80 3.12 5.58 7.36
CA TYR A 80 4.23 6.27 8.01
C TYR A 80 5.52 6.06 7.24
N ARG A 81 6.22 7.13 6.88
CA ARG A 81 7.57 7.08 6.35
C ARG A 81 8.59 7.16 7.49
N ILE A 82 9.53 6.24 7.50
CA ILE A 82 10.58 6.10 8.49
C ILE A 82 11.93 6.19 7.78
N GLU A 83 12.76 7.14 8.21
CA GLU A 83 14.14 7.31 7.73
C GLU A 83 15.13 6.64 8.69
N THR A 84 15.92 5.68 8.19
CA THR A 84 16.92 4.94 8.98
C THR A 84 18.36 5.28 8.59
N GLY A 85 18.57 6.42 7.93
CA GLY A 85 19.87 6.92 7.48
C GLY A 85 20.21 6.51 6.05
N ASP A 86 20.43 5.21 5.81
CA ASP A 86 20.76 4.66 4.48
C ASP A 86 19.57 4.01 3.76
N LYS A 87 18.44 3.88 4.45
CA LYS A 87 17.20 3.30 3.93
C LYS A 87 16.00 4.08 4.43
N SER A 88 14.91 3.93 3.71
CA SER A 88 13.61 4.46 4.03
C SER A 88 12.55 3.35 3.96
N PHE A 89 11.65 3.35 4.93
CA PHE A 89 10.58 2.36 5.03
C PHE A 89 9.24 3.07 5.11
N TRP A 90 8.22 2.51 4.48
CA TRP A 90 6.84 2.85 4.77
C TRP A 90 6.21 1.75 5.61
N ILE A 91 5.52 2.16 6.67
CA ILE A 91 4.58 1.32 7.40
C ILE A 91 3.18 1.61 6.85
N ASP A 92 2.56 0.58 6.30
CA ASP A 92 1.36 0.67 5.46
C ASP A 92 1.56 1.58 4.23
N CYS A 93 0.49 1.87 3.48
CA CYS A 93 0.59 2.58 2.21
C CYS A 93 -0.58 3.56 2.01
N PRO A 94 -0.33 4.81 1.57
CA PRO A 94 -1.40 5.74 1.25
C PRO A 94 -2.35 5.19 0.19
N SER A 95 -3.63 5.53 0.30
CA SER A 95 -4.66 5.11 -0.65
C SER A 95 -4.49 5.78 -2.02
N CYS A 96 -4.01 7.01 -2.05
CA CYS A 96 -3.69 7.74 -3.27
C CYS A 96 -2.26 7.43 -3.75
N PHE A 97 -2.10 7.16 -5.04
CA PHE A 97 -0.79 7.17 -5.68
C PHE A 97 -0.35 8.61 -5.96
N ASP A 98 0.84 8.98 -5.49
CA ASP A 98 1.43 10.29 -5.68
C ASP A 98 2.90 10.14 -6.06
N ASN A 99 3.20 10.34 -7.34
CA ASN A 99 4.54 10.16 -7.90
C ASN A 99 5.52 11.29 -7.56
N ARG A 100 5.10 12.30 -6.78
CA ARG A 100 5.95 13.40 -6.29
C ARG A 100 6.61 13.09 -4.97
N LEU A 101 6.21 12.01 -4.29
CA LEU A 101 6.85 11.58 -3.06
C LEU A 101 8.27 11.08 -3.35
N GLU A 102 9.14 11.20 -2.35
CA GLU A 102 10.47 10.59 -2.41
C GLU A 102 10.35 9.07 -2.47
N PRO A 103 11.21 8.38 -3.26
CA PRO A 103 11.27 6.93 -3.31
C PRO A 103 11.42 6.30 -1.93
N VAL A 104 10.94 5.07 -1.80
CA VAL A 104 11.04 4.28 -0.57
C VAL A 104 11.63 2.91 -0.88
N ASP A 105 12.48 2.37 -0.01
CA ASP A 105 13.12 1.08 -0.22
C ASP A 105 12.14 -0.09 0.00
N ALA A 106 11.32 -0.01 1.05
CA ALA A 106 10.33 -1.03 1.35
C ALA A 106 9.02 -0.47 1.92
N ILE A 107 7.91 -1.10 1.55
CA ILE A 107 6.58 -0.89 2.11
C ILE A 107 6.24 -2.13 2.93
N ILE A 108 6.00 -1.98 4.22
CA ILE A 108 5.74 -3.07 5.17
C ILE A 108 4.33 -2.89 5.72
N PHE A 109 3.48 -3.90 5.49
CA PHE A 109 2.11 -3.87 5.97
C PHE A 109 1.96 -4.47 7.36
N THR A 110 1.16 -3.79 8.19
CA THR A 110 0.76 -4.28 9.52
C THR A 110 -0.27 -5.40 9.42
N HIS A 111 -1.15 -5.35 8.41
CA HIS A 111 -2.20 -6.33 8.13
C HIS A 111 -2.82 -6.12 6.74
N HIS A 112 -3.77 -6.97 6.34
CA HIS A 112 -4.26 -7.06 4.96
C HIS A 112 -5.41 -6.10 4.55
N HIS A 113 -5.98 -5.29 5.45
CA HIS A 113 -7.20 -4.53 5.15
C HIS A 113 -6.98 -3.31 4.23
N PHE A 114 -5.89 -2.56 4.44
CA PHE A 114 -5.59 -1.34 3.68
C PHE A 114 -4.22 -1.41 3.02
N LEU A 115 -4.20 -1.96 1.81
CA LEU A 115 -2.97 -2.12 1.03
C LEU A 115 -2.65 -0.92 0.12
N GLY A 116 -3.49 0.12 0.17
CA GLY A 116 -3.32 1.39 -0.52
C GLY A 116 -2.96 1.26 -2.01
N ALA A 117 -2.18 2.22 -2.51
CA ALA A 117 -1.67 2.21 -3.87
C ALA A 117 -0.35 1.40 -4.01
N SER A 118 -0.10 0.40 -3.16
CA SER A 118 1.20 -0.27 -3.05
C SER A 118 1.72 -0.88 -4.34
N ASN A 119 0.87 -1.49 -5.18
CA ASN A 119 1.31 -1.99 -6.49
C ASN A 119 1.91 -0.89 -7.36
N GLN A 120 1.32 0.31 -7.36
CA GLN A 120 1.81 1.44 -8.16
C GLN A 120 3.12 1.99 -7.61
N TYR A 121 3.24 2.12 -6.27
CA TYR A 121 4.50 2.54 -5.65
C TYR A 121 5.61 1.50 -5.84
N ARG A 122 5.31 0.21 -5.69
CA ARG A 122 6.21 -0.91 -6.00
C ARG A 122 6.75 -0.81 -7.42
N GLU A 123 5.87 -0.59 -8.39
CA GLU A 123 6.27 -0.49 -9.80
C GLU A 123 7.07 0.78 -10.10
N PHE A 124 6.67 1.92 -9.54
CA PHE A 124 7.24 3.22 -9.82
C PHE A 124 8.60 3.42 -9.13
N PHE A 125 8.68 3.16 -7.83
CA PHE A 125 9.90 3.34 -7.02
C PHE A 125 10.79 2.10 -6.99
N LYS A 126 10.32 0.95 -7.49
CA LYS A 126 11.00 -0.35 -7.32
C LYS A 126 11.12 -0.78 -5.85
N SER A 127 10.22 -0.27 -5.01
CA SER A 127 10.13 -0.64 -3.59
C SER A 127 9.80 -2.11 -3.41
N GLN A 128 10.34 -2.73 -2.37
CA GLN A 128 9.93 -4.07 -1.95
C GLN A 128 8.64 -3.99 -1.14
N VAL A 129 7.62 -4.76 -1.49
CA VAL A 129 6.38 -4.84 -0.70
C VAL A 129 6.39 -6.08 0.18
N ARG A 130 6.18 -5.87 1.48
CA ARG A 130 6.28 -6.91 2.50
C ARG A 130 5.00 -6.99 3.32
N ILE A 131 4.59 -8.21 3.64
CA ILE A 131 3.45 -8.50 4.51
C ILE A 131 3.66 -9.84 5.18
N HIS A 132 2.93 -10.12 6.26
CA HIS A 132 2.94 -11.46 6.82
C HIS A 132 2.26 -12.48 5.86
N ASP A 133 2.78 -13.71 5.84
CA ASP A 133 2.34 -14.79 4.93
C ASP A 133 0.83 -15.08 5.04
N LEU A 134 0.30 -15.27 6.25
CA LEU A 134 -1.13 -15.52 6.46
C LEU A 134 -2.02 -14.34 6.03
N ASP A 135 -1.58 -13.09 6.21
CA ASP A 135 -2.32 -11.91 5.78
C ASP A 135 -2.33 -11.82 4.25
N SER A 136 -1.20 -12.16 3.62
CA SER A 136 -1.05 -12.21 2.16
C SER A 136 -2.00 -13.21 1.49
N ALA A 137 -2.44 -14.24 2.23
CA ALA A 137 -3.31 -15.29 1.73
C ALA A 137 -4.80 -14.91 1.79
N HIS A 138 -5.16 -13.81 2.45
CA HIS A 138 -6.55 -13.39 2.54
C HIS A 138 -7.09 -12.99 1.16
N ARG A 139 -8.37 -13.31 0.88
CA ARG A 139 -8.98 -13.08 -0.45
C ARG A 139 -8.92 -11.62 -0.92
N ILE A 140 -8.91 -10.68 0.01
CA ILE A 140 -8.85 -9.23 -0.27
C ILE A 140 -7.51 -8.82 -0.90
N CYS A 141 -6.48 -9.66 -0.74
CA CYS A 141 -5.15 -9.45 -1.27
C CYS A 141 -4.97 -9.98 -2.70
N ALA A 142 -5.96 -10.66 -3.30
CA ALA A 142 -5.78 -11.36 -4.58
C ALA A 142 -5.30 -10.46 -5.74
N GLY A 143 -5.61 -9.16 -5.69
CA GLY A 143 -5.15 -8.17 -6.66
C GLY A 143 -3.76 -7.58 -6.38
N PHE A 144 -3.21 -7.78 -5.17
CA PHE A 144 -1.99 -7.15 -4.68
C PHE A 144 -0.77 -8.05 -4.83
N THR A 145 0.41 -7.44 -4.98
CA THR A 145 1.68 -8.13 -5.15
C THR A 145 2.58 -7.90 -3.95
N PHE A 146 3.14 -8.98 -3.41
CA PHE A 146 4.08 -8.94 -2.30
C PHE A 146 5.38 -9.62 -2.71
N ASP A 147 6.51 -8.94 -2.49
CA ASP A 147 7.84 -9.43 -2.80
C ASP A 147 8.40 -10.29 -1.67
N VAL A 148 8.03 -9.98 -0.42
CA VAL A 148 8.45 -10.74 0.77
C VAL A 148 7.24 -11.06 1.63
N LYS A 149 7.11 -12.34 1.97
CA LYS A 149 6.11 -12.85 2.91
C LYS A 149 6.81 -13.37 4.15
N PHE A 150 6.80 -12.60 5.23
CA PHE A 150 7.44 -13.00 6.48
C PHE A 150 6.49 -13.86 7.32
N LYS A 151 7.05 -14.69 8.20
CA LYS A 151 6.29 -15.63 9.06
C LYS A 151 6.53 -15.41 10.56
N GLU A 152 7.59 -14.70 10.89
CA GLU A 152 8.09 -14.54 12.25
C GLU A 152 8.41 -13.07 12.50
N ASN A 153 8.55 -12.72 13.78
CA ASN A 153 9.06 -11.41 14.20
C ASN A 153 10.40 -11.11 13.52
N PHE A 154 10.67 -9.84 13.23
CA PHE A 154 11.96 -9.43 12.70
C PHE A 154 12.39 -8.08 13.25
N PHE A 155 13.71 -7.84 13.17
CA PHE A 155 14.32 -6.56 13.46
C PHE A 155 15.17 -6.13 12.27
N GLU A 156 14.89 -4.96 11.69
CA GLU A 156 15.70 -4.38 10.62
C GLU A 156 15.87 -2.88 10.85
N LYS A 157 17.12 -2.42 10.93
CA LYS A 157 17.46 -0.99 10.94
C LYS A 157 16.72 -0.18 12.02
N GLY A 158 16.44 -0.78 13.17
CA GLY A 158 15.71 -0.15 14.28
C GLY A 158 14.21 -0.40 14.26
N ILE A 159 13.66 -0.97 13.18
CA ILE A 159 12.25 -1.37 13.08
C ILE A 159 12.10 -2.78 13.65
N GLU A 160 11.35 -2.91 14.73
CA GLU A 160 10.96 -4.20 15.31
C GLU A 160 9.51 -4.52 14.92
N ALA A 161 9.31 -5.65 14.25
CA ALA A 161 7.99 -6.17 13.90
C ALA A 161 7.60 -7.29 14.88
N LEU A 162 6.61 -7.03 15.72
CA LEU A 162 6.09 -7.96 16.71
C LEU A 162 4.67 -8.38 16.36
N HIS A 163 4.47 -9.68 16.16
CA HIS A 163 3.15 -10.26 15.95
C HIS A 163 2.43 -10.39 17.29
N SER A 164 1.34 -9.64 17.46
CA SER A 164 0.49 -9.75 18.65
C SER A 164 -0.89 -10.31 18.35
N GLY A 165 -1.28 -10.41 17.07
CA GLY A 165 -2.65 -10.69 16.68
C GLY A 165 -3.62 -9.58 17.10
N GLY A 166 -4.93 -9.86 17.03
CA GLY A 166 -6.01 -8.96 17.46
C GLY A 166 -6.99 -8.62 16.34
N HIS A 167 -6.83 -7.45 15.71
CA HIS A 167 -7.72 -6.95 14.64
C HIS A 167 -7.80 -7.89 13.44
N THR A 168 -6.68 -8.51 13.09
CA THR A 168 -6.59 -9.73 12.30
C THR A 168 -5.88 -10.80 13.14
N PRO A 169 -5.96 -12.10 12.80
CA PRO A 169 -5.33 -13.16 13.62
C PRO A 169 -3.85 -12.95 13.91
N ILE A 170 -3.16 -12.13 13.11
CA ILE A 170 -1.70 -11.94 13.12
C ILE A 170 -1.25 -10.49 12.90
N SER A 171 -2.11 -9.50 13.18
CA SER A 171 -1.73 -8.09 13.08
C SER A 171 -0.36 -7.84 13.75
N ALA A 172 0.53 -7.18 13.00
CA ALA A 172 1.87 -6.85 13.46
C ALA A 172 1.92 -5.42 14.01
N ASN A 173 2.49 -5.27 15.21
CA ASN A 173 2.89 -3.98 15.74
C ASN A 173 4.32 -3.71 15.28
N LEU A 174 4.56 -2.49 14.78
CA LEU A 174 5.87 -2.04 14.34
C LEU A 174 6.35 -0.93 15.27
N PHE A 175 7.53 -1.12 15.85
CA PHE A 175 8.17 -0.17 16.76
C PHE A 175 9.40 0.44 16.08
N TYR A 176 9.56 1.76 16.18
CA TYR A 176 10.71 2.52 15.68
C TYR A 176 10.95 3.78 16.52
#